data_AF-A0A356U9F6-F1
#
_entry.id   AF-A0A356U9F6-F1
#
_cell.length_a   1.000
_cell.length_b   1.000
_cell.length_c   1.000
_cell.angle_alpha   90.00
_cell.angle_beta   90.00
_cell.angle_gamma   90.00
#
_symmetry.space_group_name_H-M   'P 1'
#
loop_
_entity.id
_entity.type
_entity.pdbx_description
1 polymer ?
#
loop_
_entity_poly.entity_id
_entity_poly.type
_entity_poly.pdbx_seq_one_letter_code
_entity_poly.pdbx_strand_id
1 'polypeptide(L)'
;ELLRVCRVREQEIKGIAVATPGPLSFPEGVVRNSPNLNWERVNFKEELIRRMGQSVIVEKDTNMAVLGEYYFGRQSECGDLLYITVSTGVGGGVICAGKLYRGHGGGAGEVGHMVVEAGGVVCNCGRRGCLEALASGS
;
A
#
# COMPACT_ATOMS: atom_id res chain seq x y z
N GLU A 1 12.15 -19.79 8.53
CA GLU A 1 11.21 -20.37 9.53
C GLU A 1 9.84 -20.69 8.92
N LEU A 2 9.13 -19.73 8.34
CA LEU A 2 7.77 -19.93 7.78
C LEU A 2 7.67 -21.09 6.77
N LEU A 3 8.64 -21.22 5.84
CA LEU A 3 8.70 -22.33 4.88
C LEU A 3 8.74 -23.71 5.54
N ARG A 4 9.44 -23.82 6.67
CA ARG A 4 9.52 -25.05 7.46
C ARG A 4 8.17 -25.36 8.11
N VAL A 5 7.51 -24.36 8.67
CA VAL A 5 6.18 -24.50 9.31
C VAL A 5 5.12 -24.90 8.28
N CYS A 6 5.11 -24.24 7.12
CA CYS A 6 4.17 -24.52 6.03
C CYS A 6 4.54 -25.76 5.19
N ARG A 7 5.71 -26.37 5.42
CA ARG A 7 6.24 -27.49 4.65
C ARG A 7 6.33 -27.21 3.14
N VAL A 8 6.73 -26.00 2.79
CA VAL A 8 6.93 -25.54 1.41
C VAL A 8 8.43 -25.47 1.13
N ARG A 9 8.87 -26.00 -0.01
CA ARG A 9 10.26 -25.89 -0.47
C ARG A 9 10.46 -24.58 -1.24
N GLU A 10 11.66 -24.00 -1.18
CA GLU A 10 11.93 -22.71 -1.84
C GLU A 10 11.62 -22.73 -3.34
N GLN A 11 11.92 -23.83 -4.03
CA GLN A 11 11.61 -24.02 -5.45
C GLN A 11 10.11 -24.05 -5.78
N GLU A 12 9.23 -24.18 -4.79
CA GLU A 12 7.77 -24.16 -4.97
C GLU A 12 7.21 -22.74 -4.90
N ILE A 13 8.03 -21.76 -4.50
CA ILE A 13 7.65 -20.35 -4.44
C ILE A 13 7.68 -19.77 -5.85
N LYS A 14 6.51 -19.36 -6.36
CA LYS A 14 6.39 -18.73 -7.69
C LYS A 14 6.73 -17.25 -7.70
N GLY A 15 6.73 -16.60 -6.54
CA GLY A 15 7.01 -15.19 -6.41
C GLY A 15 6.76 -14.68 -5.00
N ILE A 16 7.31 -13.51 -4.71
CA ILE A 16 7.20 -12.84 -3.42
C ILE A 16 6.62 -11.44 -3.65
N ALA A 17 5.53 -11.13 -2.97
CA ALA A 17 4.97 -9.79 -2.88
C ALA A 17 4.89 -9.37 -1.41
N VAL A 18 5.28 -8.13 -1.12
CA VAL A 18 5.26 -7.56 0.24
C VAL A 18 4.49 -6.26 0.22
N ALA A 19 3.48 -6.16 1.08
CA ALA A 19 2.75 -4.94 1.37
C ALA A 19 3.54 -4.08 2.36
N THR A 20 3.56 -2.76 2.17
CA THR A 20 4.20 -1.82 3.11
C THR A 20 3.37 -0.54 3.24
N PRO A 21 3.39 0.12 4.42
CA PRO A 21 2.85 1.46 4.56
C PRO A 21 3.49 2.44 3.58
N GLY A 22 2.68 3.39 3.09
CA GLY A 22 3.13 4.45 2.21
C GLY A 22 3.96 5.54 2.91
N PRO A 23 4.45 6.53 2.14
CA PRO A 23 4.40 6.62 0.69
C PRO A 23 5.51 5.79 0.02
N LEU A 24 5.12 4.93 -0.92
CA LEU A 24 5.99 4.01 -1.65
C LEU A 24 6.20 4.48 -3.09
N SER A 25 7.45 4.49 -3.55
CA SER A 25 7.76 4.69 -4.97
C SER A 25 7.62 3.38 -5.73
N PHE A 26 6.87 3.39 -6.83
CA PHE A 26 6.76 2.25 -7.74
C PHE A 26 7.33 2.59 -9.13
N PRO A 27 8.13 1.70 -9.75
CA PRO A 27 8.43 0.31 -9.37
C PRO A 27 9.69 0.12 -8.49
N GLU A 28 10.34 1.20 -8.05
CA GLU A 28 11.63 1.15 -7.36
C GLU A 28 11.53 0.47 -5.98
N GLY A 29 10.38 0.54 -5.33
CA GLY A 29 10.15 -0.05 -4.00
C GLY A 29 10.83 0.74 -2.87
N VAL A 30 10.97 2.05 -3.05
CA VAL A 30 11.55 2.98 -2.07
C VAL A 30 10.44 3.57 -1.21
N VAL A 31 10.46 3.27 0.09
CA VAL A 31 9.60 3.90 1.09
C VAL A 31 10.19 5.27 1.43
N ARG A 32 9.48 6.35 1.10
CA ARG A 32 10.04 7.70 1.13
C ARG A 32 10.08 8.28 2.54
N ASN A 33 8.94 8.35 3.21
CA ASN A 33 8.82 8.88 4.56
C ASN A 33 7.61 8.23 5.25
N SER A 34 7.83 7.09 5.91
CA SER A 34 6.76 6.37 6.59
C SER A 34 6.81 6.69 8.08
N PRO A 35 5.88 7.50 8.61
CA PRO A 35 5.87 7.87 10.03
C PRO A 35 5.66 6.66 10.93
N ASN A 36 4.90 5.66 10.46
CA ASN A 36 4.62 4.43 11.22
C ASN A 36 5.86 3.53 11.37
N LEU A 37 6.85 3.65 10.48
CA LEU A 37 8.07 2.83 10.49
C LEU A 37 9.32 3.60 10.90
N ASN A 38 9.23 4.93 11.07
CA ASN A 38 10.38 5.82 11.21
C ASN A 38 11.43 5.61 10.09
N TRP A 39 10.97 5.40 8.86
CA TRP A 39 11.82 5.17 7.70
C TRP A 39 11.93 6.41 6.84
N GLU A 40 13.15 6.77 6.48
CA GLU A 40 13.47 7.82 5.53
C GLU A 40 14.23 7.23 4.33
N ARG A 41 13.61 7.31 3.15
CA ARG A 41 14.16 6.86 1.85
C ARG A 41 14.81 5.46 1.89
N VAL A 42 14.10 4.48 2.44
CA VAL A 42 14.57 3.10 2.51
C VAL A 42 14.23 2.36 1.21
N ASN A 43 15.26 1.85 0.51
CA ASN A 43 15.06 0.96 -0.64
C ASN A 43 14.70 -0.46 -0.16
N PHE A 44 13.44 -0.62 0.26
CA PHE A 44 12.98 -1.84 0.89
C PHE A 44 13.00 -3.03 -0.08
N LYS A 45 12.66 -2.79 -1.35
CA LYS A 45 12.70 -3.83 -2.39
C LYS A 45 14.11 -4.38 -2.60
N GLU A 46 15.12 -3.52 -2.69
CA GLU A 46 16.52 -3.97 -2.85
C GLU A 46 17.01 -4.76 -1.64
N GLU A 47 16.64 -4.33 -0.43
CA GLU A 47 16.98 -5.05 0.80
C GLU A 47 16.35 -6.44 0.84
N LEU A 48 15.07 -6.55 0.45
CA LEU A 48 14.39 -7.84 0.37
C LEU A 48 15.01 -8.75 -0.69
N ILE A 49 15.35 -8.22 -1.89
CA ILE A 49 16.02 -9.00 -2.93
C ILE A 49 17.36 -9.54 -2.43
N ARG A 50 18.17 -8.71 -1.75
CA ARG A 50 19.45 -9.13 -1.17
C ARG A 50 19.30 -10.26 -0.16
N ARG A 51 18.27 -10.22 0.68
CA ARG A 51 18.03 -11.24 1.71
C ARG A 51 17.37 -12.51 1.18
N MET A 52 16.50 -12.39 0.18
CA MET A 52 15.70 -13.50 -0.34
C MET A 52 16.34 -14.20 -1.54
N GLY A 53 17.35 -13.59 -2.17
CA GLY A 53 18.05 -14.16 -3.34
C GLY A 53 17.18 -14.27 -4.60
N GLN A 54 16.00 -13.62 -4.63
CA GLN A 54 15.03 -13.71 -5.72
C GLN A 54 14.27 -12.39 -5.89
N SER A 55 13.53 -12.26 -7.00
CA SER A 55 12.73 -11.07 -7.29
C SER A 55 11.60 -10.89 -6.28
N VAL A 56 11.44 -9.65 -5.79
CA VAL A 56 10.36 -9.26 -4.88
C VAL A 56 9.58 -8.08 -5.45
N ILE A 57 8.26 -8.14 -5.37
CA ILE A 57 7.37 -6.99 -5.60
C ILE A 57 7.10 -6.35 -4.24
N VAL A 58 7.33 -5.05 -4.14
CA VAL A 58 6.90 -4.26 -2.98
C VAL A 58 5.77 -3.36 -3.46
N GLU A 59 4.68 -3.36 -2.72
CA GLU A 59 3.46 -2.64 -3.06
C GLU A 59 2.87 -1.97 -1.82
N LYS A 60 2.10 -0.90 -2.02
CA LYS A 60 1.38 -0.23 -0.93
C LYS A 60 0.33 -1.17 -0.34
N ASP A 61 0.17 -1.16 0.99
CA ASP A 61 -0.83 -1.94 1.73
C ASP A 61 -2.26 -1.83 1.16
N THR A 62 -2.73 -0.63 0.90
CA THR A 62 -4.06 -0.33 0.35
C THR A 62 -4.22 -0.78 -1.10
N ASN A 63 -3.14 -0.78 -1.89
CA ASN A 63 -3.12 -1.37 -3.22
C ASN A 63 -3.25 -2.89 -3.17
N MET A 64 -2.58 -3.54 -2.21
CA MET A 64 -2.72 -4.98 -1.99
C MET A 64 -4.10 -5.34 -1.46
N ALA A 65 -4.68 -4.50 -0.59
CA ALA A 65 -6.03 -4.69 -0.09
C ALA A 65 -7.07 -4.64 -1.22
N VAL A 66 -7.02 -3.63 -2.10
CA VAL A 66 -7.95 -3.56 -3.24
C VAL A 66 -7.77 -4.72 -4.21
N LEU A 67 -6.55 -5.22 -4.42
CA LEU A 67 -6.33 -6.43 -5.23
C LEU A 67 -6.95 -7.67 -4.58
N GLY A 68 -6.89 -7.76 -3.24
CA GLY A 68 -7.56 -8.81 -2.47
C GLY A 68 -9.07 -8.78 -2.69
N GLU A 69 -9.69 -7.62 -2.50
CA GLU A 69 -11.13 -7.42 -2.75
C GLU A 69 -11.50 -7.67 -4.22
N TYR A 70 -10.65 -7.23 -5.16
CA TYR A 70 -10.88 -7.43 -6.58
C TYR A 70 -10.91 -8.90 -6.97
N TYR A 71 -9.86 -9.66 -6.63
CA TYR A 71 -9.72 -11.05 -7.07
C TYR A 71 -10.51 -12.04 -6.22
N PHE A 72 -10.68 -11.77 -4.92
CA PHE A 72 -11.27 -12.74 -3.97
C PHE A 72 -12.60 -12.25 -3.37
N GLY A 73 -12.89 -10.94 -3.42
CA GLY A 73 -14.16 -10.35 -2.96
C GLY A 73 -15.29 -10.40 -4.00
N ARG A 74 -15.13 -11.19 -5.07
CA ARG A 74 -16.10 -11.34 -6.19
C ARG A 74 -16.34 -10.05 -6.97
N GLN A 75 -15.37 -9.13 -6.97
CA GLN A 75 -15.42 -7.87 -7.72
C GLN A 75 -14.67 -7.94 -9.06
N SER A 76 -14.18 -9.12 -9.45
CA SER A 76 -13.32 -9.29 -10.64
C SER A 76 -14.02 -9.01 -11.96
N GLU A 77 -15.35 -8.94 -11.97
CA GLU A 77 -16.17 -8.54 -13.12
C GLU A 77 -16.37 -7.02 -13.19
N CYS A 78 -16.07 -6.28 -12.12
CA CYS A 78 -16.18 -4.82 -12.09
C CYS A 78 -14.95 -4.19 -12.74
N GLY A 79 -15.10 -3.43 -13.82
CA GLY A 79 -13.96 -2.77 -14.46
C GLY A 79 -13.27 -1.72 -13.57
N ASP A 80 -14.02 -1.10 -12.66
CA ASP A 80 -13.53 0.01 -11.85
C ASP A 80 -13.94 -0.21 -10.38
N LEU A 81 -12.97 -0.12 -9.47
CA LEU A 81 -13.20 -0.34 -8.04
C LEU A 81 -12.42 0.70 -7.24
N LEU A 82 -13.13 1.42 -6.37
CA LEU A 82 -12.53 2.27 -5.35
C LEU A 82 -12.64 1.56 -4.00
N TYR A 83 -11.50 1.23 -3.42
CA TYR A 83 -11.39 0.73 -2.06
C TYR A 83 -11.02 1.88 -1.13
N ILE A 84 -11.75 2.00 -0.02
CA ILE A 84 -11.44 2.92 1.08
C ILE A 84 -11.39 2.11 2.36
N THR A 85 -10.30 2.24 3.10
CA THR A 85 -10.19 1.67 4.45
C THR A 85 -10.21 2.79 5.47
N VAL A 86 -10.97 2.57 6.55
CA VAL A 86 -11.06 3.43 7.72
C VAL A 86 -10.74 2.57 8.93
N SER A 87 -9.62 2.88 9.58
CA SER A 87 -9.10 2.14 10.74
C SER A 87 -8.26 3.10 11.57
N THR A 88 -7.05 2.74 12.00
CA THR A 88 -6.08 3.67 12.61
C THR A 88 -5.80 4.87 11.70
N GLY A 89 -5.81 4.68 10.39
CA GLY A 89 -5.74 5.76 9.40
C GLY A 89 -6.84 5.63 8.34
N VAL A 90 -6.79 6.50 7.33
CA VAL A 90 -7.68 6.42 6.17
C VAL A 90 -6.84 6.24 4.91
N GLY A 91 -7.11 5.17 4.17
CA GLY A 91 -6.33 4.81 2.99
C GLY A 91 -7.21 4.38 1.83
N GLY A 92 -6.63 4.25 0.64
CA GLY A 92 -7.39 3.82 -0.53
C GLY A 92 -6.56 3.17 -1.63
N GLY A 93 -7.25 2.37 -2.43
CA GLY A 93 -6.72 1.67 -3.60
C GLY A 93 -7.71 1.77 -4.76
N VAL A 94 -7.20 1.80 -5.98
CA VAL A 94 -8.02 2.04 -7.18
C VAL A 94 -7.76 0.96 -8.22
N ILE A 95 -8.78 0.25 -8.65
CA ILE A 95 -8.79 -0.48 -9.92
C ILE A 95 -9.47 0.41 -10.96
N CYS A 96 -8.83 0.56 -12.12
CA CYS A 96 -9.41 1.25 -13.27
C CYS A 96 -9.21 0.40 -14.52
N ALA A 97 -10.29 0.18 -15.28
CA ALA A 97 -10.32 -0.71 -16.45
C ALA A 97 -9.67 -2.10 -16.18
N GLY A 98 -10.01 -2.70 -15.04
CA GLY A 98 -9.57 -4.02 -14.59
C GLY A 98 -8.10 -4.09 -14.15
N LYS A 99 -7.44 -2.94 -13.96
CA LYS A 99 -6.03 -2.86 -13.58
C LYS A 99 -5.82 -1.97 -12.37
N LEU A 100 -4.88 -2.35 -11.50
CA LEU A 100 -4.45 -1.50 -10.39
C LEU A 100 -3.89 -0.18 -10.90
N TYR A 101 -4.54 0.92 -10.52
CA TYR A 101 -4.15 2.27 -10.84
C TYR A 101 -3.22 2.83 -9.76
N ARG A 102 -1.95 3.00 -10.10
CA ARG A 102 -0.90 3.49 -9.18
C ARG A 102 -0.66 4.99 -9.27
N GLY A 103 -1.15 5.64 -10.34
CA GLY A 103 -0.80 7.01 -10.67
C GLY A 103 0.70 7.19 -10.95
N HIS A 104 1.13 8.44 -11.04
CA HIS A 104 2.55 8.77 -11.24
C HIS A 104 3.36 8.43 -9.98
N GLY A 105 4.38 7.58 -10.14
CA GLY A 105 5.31 7.23 -9.06
C GLY A 105 4.72 6.44 -7.89
N GLY A 106 3.49 5.91 -7.99
CA GLY A 106 2.86 5.07 -6.95
C GLY A 106 1.95 5.78 -5.95
N GLY A 107 1.70 7.09 -6.12
CA GLY A 107 0.96 7.90 -5.15
C GLY A 107 -0.56 7.96 -5.30
N ALA A 108 -1.18 7.18 -6.20
CA ALA A 108 -2.65 7.16 -6.29
C ALA A 108 -3.28 6.50 -5.06
N GLY A 109 -4.50 6.93 -4.71
CA GLY A 109 -5.26 6.35 -3.61
C GLY A 109 -4.90 6.87 -2.21
N GLU A 110 -4.09 7.93 -2.10
CA GLU A 110 -3.81 8.64 -0.82
C GLU A 110 -5.01 9.49 -0.35
N VAL A 111 -6.20 8.88 -0.35
CA VAL A 111 -7.49 9.56 -0.07
C VAL A 111 -7.56 10.12 1.35
N GLY A 112 -6.87 9.50 2.32
CA GLY A 112 -6.76 10.01 3.68
C GLY A 112 -6.12 11.39 3.75
N HIS A 113 -5.27 11.76 2.80
CA HIS A 113 -4.58 13.05 2.80
C HIS A 113 -5.25 14.11 1.89
N MET A 114 -6.43 13.81 1.34
CA MET A 114 -7.27 14.82 0.68
C MET A 114 -7.77 15.83 1.70
N VAL A 115 -7.65 17.12 1.40
CA VAL A 115 -8.17 18.20 2.26
C VAL A 115 -9.68 18.29 2.07
N VAL A 116 -10.44 17.95 3.11
CA VAL A 116 -11.91 18.03 3.14
C VAL A 116 -12.42 19.17 4.01
N GLU A 117 -11.56 19.73 4.88
CA GLU A 117 -11.87 20.90 5.70
C GLU A 117 -10.71 21.92 5.68
N ALA A 118 -10.79 22.97 4.85
CA ALA A 118 -9.73 23.95 4.75
C ALA A 118 -9.45 24.63 6.10
N GLY A 119 -8.19 24.57 6.56
CA GLY A 119 -7.78 25.14 7.85
C GLY A 119 -8.10 24.28 9.08
N GLY A 120 -8.65 23.07 8.88
CA GLY A 120 -9.02 22.13 9.93
C GLY A 120 -7.86 21.61 10.78
N VAL A 121 -8.08 20.48 11.45
CA VAL A 121 -7.07 19.87 12.34
C VAL A 121 -5.79 19.47 11.60
N VAL A 122 -4.66 19.49 12.32
CA VAL A 122 -3.36 19.11 11.77
C VAL A 122 -3.33 17.59 11.56
N CYS A 123 -2.94 17.15 10.37
CA CYS A 123 -2.72 15.76 10.01
C CYS A 123 -1.25 15.37 10.21
N ASN A 124 -0.98 14.09 10.45
CA ASN A 124 0.39 13.55 10.56
C ASN A 124 1.24 13.76 9.31
N CYS A 125 0.63 13.98 8.14
CA CYS A 125 1.36 14.36 6.92
C CYS A 125 1.86 15.82 6.93
N GLY A 126 1.54 16.61 7.97
CA GLY A 126 1.93 18.02 8.14
C GLY A 126 0.93 19.03 7.56
N ARG A 127 -0.07 18.58 6.80
CA ARG A 127 -1.15 19.44 6.27
C ARG A 127 -2.29 19.62 7.29
N ARG A 128 -3.28 20.44 6.94
CA ARG A 128 -4.48 20.68 7.76
C ARG A 128 -5.74 20.28 7.02
N GLY A 129 -6.68 19.66 7.74
CA GLY A 129 -7.99 19.32 7.21
C GLY A 129 -8.05 18.05 6.35
N CYS A 130 -7.08 17.17 6.49
CA CYS A 130 -7.08 15.90 5.78
C CYS A 130 -8.21 15.00 6.26
N LEU A 131 -8.81 14.22 5.35
CA LEU A 131 -9.86 13.24 5.67
C LEU A 131 -9.46 12.31 6.82
N GLU A 132 -8.22 11.81 6.80
CA GLU A 132 -7.68 10.96 7.85
C GLU A 132 -7.75 11.64 9.22
N ALA A 133 -7.31 12.90 9.34
CA ALA A 133 -7.28 13.61 10.61
C ALA A 133 -8.67 13.88 11.21
N LEU A 134 -9.74 13.74 10.41
CA LEU A 134 -11.12 13.98 10.81
C LEU A 134 -11.93 12.69 11.00
N ALA A 135 -11.52 11.59 10.36
CA ALA A 135 -12.32 10.38 10.24
C ALA A 135 -11.56 9.08 10.58
N SER A 136 -10.30 9.16 11.00
CA SER A 136 -9.57 8.01 11.54
C SER A 136 -10.14 7.54 12.89
N GLY A 137 -9.85 6.29 13.24
CA GLY A 137 -10.18 5.70 14.53
C GLY A 137 -9.20 6.03 15.66
N SER A 138 -8.17 6.85 15.40
CA SER A 138 -7.19 7.34 16.38
C SER A 138 -7.19 8.85 16.46
#